data_AF-A0A9R0ZC47-F1
#
_entry.id   AF-A0A9R0ZC47-F1
#
_cell.length_a   1.000
_cell.length_b   1.000
_cell.length_c   1.000
_cell.angle_alpha   90.00
_cell.angle_beta   90.00
_cell.angle_gamma   90.00
#
_symmetry.space_group_name_H-M   'P 1'
#
loop_
_entity.id
_entity.type
_entity.pdbx_description
1 polymer ?
#
loop_
_entity_poly.entity_id
_entity_poly.type
_entity_poly.pdbx_seq_one_letter_code
_entity_poly.pdbx_strand_id
1 'polypeptide(L)'
;MTIATKNSTTSRRGVGFIVPHAFIFVTMLREIFKEDGITIMCHSSLAWQLLSIFLSTIAGLVLGPLPVGAWAFLGLTATVATGTLPFTAAFGAFTNEVIWLIVISFFFARGFVKTGLGDRVATYFVKWLGGSTLGLSYGLTISEACIAPAMPSTTARAGGVFLPIVKSLSLSAGSKPNDPSAKKLGAYLVQSQLQVHFAQMVINFSRDR
;
A
#
# COMPACT_ATOMS: atom_id res chain seq x y z
N MET A 1 17.16 -41.70 24.89
CA MET A 1 16.00 -41.61 25.79
C MET A 1 15.82 -40.13 26.11
N THR A 2 14.89 -39.37 25.56
CA THR A 2 13.53 -39.68 25.09
C THR A 2 13.18 -38.76 23.91
N ILE A 3 12.48 -39.36 22.95
CA ILE A 3 11.95 -38.85 21.69
C ILE A 3 10.65 -38.05 21.94
N ALA A 4 10.26 -37.24 20.94
CA ALA A 4 8.90 -36.74 20.63
C ALA A 4 8.60 -35.29 21.10
N THR A 5 7.96 -34.40 20.35
CA THR A 5 7.36 -34.42 19.00
C THR A 5 6.88 -32.99 18.65
N LYS A 6 7.11 -32.57 17.40
CA LYS A 6 6.14 -31.95 16.45
C LYS A 6 5.34 -30.71 16.91
N ASN A 7 5.54 -29.56 16.24
CA ASN A 7 4.47 -29.04 15.38
C ASN A 7 4.95 -28.06 14.29
N SER A 8 5.04 -28.59 13.07
CA SER A 8 5.11 -27.86 11.81
C SER A 8 3.72 -27.35 11.43
N THR A 9 3.38 -26.10 11.77
CA THR A 9 2.10 -25.48 11.37
C THR A 9 2.25 -24.02 10.96
N THR A 10 3.07 -23.75 9.93
CA THR A 10 3.02 -22.46 9.20
C THR A 10 3.27 -22.64 7.71
N SER A 11 2.66 -23.65 7.09
CA SER A 11 2.67 -23.79 5.62
C SER A 11 1.43 -24.54 5.12
N ARG A 12 0.24 -23.98 5.36
CA ARG A 12 -1.03 -24.40 4.73
C ARG A 12 -2.09 -23.29 4.69
N ARG A 13 -1.70 -22.03 4.47
CA ARG A 13 -2.65 -20.92 4.24
C ARG A 13 -2.77 -20.48 2.77
N GLY A 14 -2.15 -21.20 1.84
CA GLY A 14 -1.94 -20.70 0.48
C GLY A 14 -2.65 -21.42 -0.67
N VAL A 15 -3.47 -22.46 -0.45
CA VAL A 15 -4.03 -23.23 -1.59
C VAL A 15 -5.54 -23.48 -1.46
N GLY A 16 -6.09 -23.69 -0.26
CA GLY A 16 -7.52 -23.99 -0.07
C GLY A 16 -8.48 -22.80 -0.16
N PHE A 17 -7.99 -21.57 0.00
CA PHE A 17 -8.82 -20.34 -0.04
C PHE A 17 -8.82 -19.62 -1.39
N ILE A 18 -7.92 -20.03 -2.29
CA ILE A 18 -7.77 -19.45 -3.63
C ILE A 18 -8.82 -20.04 -4.58
N VAL A 19 -9.19 -21.32 -4.40
CA VAL A 19 -10.11 -22.04 -5.29
C VAL A 19 -11.52 -21.42 -5.34
N PRO A 20 -12.15 -20.95 -4.24
CA PRO A 20 -13.45 -20.30 -4.30
C PRO A 20 -13.38 -18.89 -4.92
N HIS A 21 -12.32 -18.13 -4.67
CA HIS A 21 -12.20 -16.75 -5.16
C HIS A 21 -11.77 -16.69 -6.64
N ALA A 22 -10.99 -17.66 -7.09
CA ALA A 22 -10.69 -17.86 -8.51
C ALA A 22 -11.95 -18.24 -9.30
N PHE A 23 -12.86 -19.04 -8.71
CA PHE A 23 -14.14 -19.38 -9.33
C PHE A 23 -15.05 -18.14 -9.46
N ILE A 24 -15.16 -17.32 -8.40
CA ILE A 24 -15.90 -16.05 -8.43
C ILE A 24 -15.32 -15.10 -9.48
N PHE A 25 -14.00 -15.05 -9.65
CA PHE A 25 -13.38 -14.23 -10.67
C PHE A 25 -13.59 -14.77 -12.09
N VAL A 26 -13.51 -16.08 -12.32
CA VAL A 26 -13.81 -16.68 -13.62
C VAL A 26 -15.28 -16.49 -13.98
N THR A 27 -16.19 -16.54 -13.00
CA THR A 27 -17.60 -16.18 -13.23
C THR A 27 -17.77 -14.67 -13.44
N MET A 28 -17.06 -13.80 -12.73
CA MET A 28 -17.11 -12.34 -12.96
C MET A 28 -16.53 -11.95 -14.33
N LEU A 29 -15.42 -12.55 -14.75
CA LEU A 29 -14.88 -12.43 -16.10
C LEU A 29 -15.89 -12.95 -17.13
N ARG A 30 -16.53 -14.11 -16.88
CA ARG A 30 -17.61 -14.59 -17.74
C ARG A 30 -18.77 -13.61 -17.80
N GLU A 31 -19.18 -12.99 -16.70
CA GLU A 31 -20.27 -12.02 -16.66
C GLU A 31 -19.90 -10.69 -17.34
N ILE A 32 -18.65 -10.23 -17.21
CA ILE A 32 -18.11 -9.07 -17.92
C ILE A 32 -18.05 -9.31 -19.44
N PHE A 33 -17.75 -10.54 -19.85
CA PHE A 33 -17.75 -10.94 -21.27
C PHE A 33 -19.12 -11.44 -21.78
N LYS A 34 -20.14 -11.57 -20.92
CA LYS A 34 -21.50 -12.02 -21.29
C LYS A 34 -22.46 -10.87 -21.60
N GLU A 35 -21.95 -9.65 -21.68
CA GLU A 35 -22.66 -8.48 -22.17
C GLU A 35 -22.53 -8.34 -23.70
N ASP A 36 -22.80 -9.42 -24.46
CA ASP A 36 -23.12 -9.33 -25.91
C ASP A 36 -24.53 -8.72 -26.15
N GLY A 37 -25.07 -7.98 -25.17
CA GLY A 37 -26.46 -7.57 -25.09
C GLY A 37 -26.73 -6.08 -24.80
N ILE A 38 -25.72 -5.24 -24.59
CA ILE A 38 -25.92 -3.78 -24.44
C ILE A 38 -25.03 -3.03 -25.43
N THR A 39 -25.30 -3.29 -26.72
CA THR A 39 -24.86 -2.48 -27.86
C THR A 39 -26.00 -1.59 -28.36
N ILE A 40 -26.84 -1.06 -27.46
CA ILE A 40 -27.96 -0.20 -27.87
C ILE A 40 -27.82 1.20 -27.27
N MET A 41 -27.29 2.06 -28.15
CA MET A 41 -27.41 3.52 -28.24
C MET A 41 -26.65 4.42 -27.26
N CYS A 42 -25.82 5.27 -27.91
CA CYS A 42 -25.30 6.59 -27.51
C CYS A 42 -23.84 6.61 -27.03
N HIS A 43 -22.91 6.96 -27.94
CA HIS A 43 -21.62 7.68 -27.79
C HIS A 43 -20.67 7.38 -26.59
N SER A 44 -20.95 6.38 -25.74
CA SER A 44 -20.46 6.18 -24.36
C SER A 44 -19.94 4.75 -24.09
N SER A 45 -19.94 3.87 -25.10
CA SER A 45 -19.63 2.44 -24.93
C SER A 45 -18.22 2.16 -24.38
N LEU A 46 -17.22 2.91 -24.85
CA LEU A 46 -15.83 2.74 -24.40
C LEU A 46 -15.64 3.13 -22.92
N ALA A 47 -16.31 4.20 -22.48
CA ALA A 47 -16.25 4.64 -21.09
C ALA A 47 -16.88 3.63 -20.13
N TRP A 48 -18.00 3.00 -20.55
CA TRP A 48 -18.67 1.97 -19.77
C TRP A 48 -17.85 0.68 -19.68
N GLN A 49 -17.17 0.29 -20.76
CA GLN A 49 -16.25 -0.85 -20.76
C GLN A 49 -15.05 -0.62 -19.83
N LEU A 50 -14.44 0.57 -19.88
CA LEU A 50 -13.37 0.97 -18.96
C LEU A 50 -13.83 0.98 -17.50
N LEU A 51 -15.04 1.49 -17.25
CA LEU A 51 -15.65 1.50 -15.93
C LEU A 51 -15.86 0.07 -15.40
N SER A 52 -16.38 -0.83 -16.23
CA SER A 52 -16.58 -2.24 -15.85
C SER A 52 -15.26 -2.94 -15.52
N ILE A 53 -14.20 -2.71 -16.32
CA ILE A 53 -12.86 -3.27 -16.03
C ILE A 53 -12.29 -2.68 -14.73
N PHE A 54 -12.53 -1.39 -14.47
CA PHE A 54 -12.10 -0.71 -13.24
C PHE A 54 -12.83 -1.25 -12.00
N LEU A 55 -14.14 -1.42 -12.04
CA LEU A 55 -14.91 -2.02 -10.94
C LEU A 55 -14.48 -3.48 -10.69
N SER A 56 -14.26 -4.24 -11.76
CA SER A 56 -13.76 -5.62 -11.66
C SER A 56 -12.38 -5.69 -11.00
N THR A 57 -11.48 -4.77 -11.37
CA THR A 57 -10.16 -4.69 -10.74
C THR A 57 -10.25 -4.32 -9.26
N ILE A 58 -11.09 -3.35 -8.88
CA ILE A 58 -11.33 -3.01 -7.46
C ILE A 58 -11.90 -4.20 -6.68
N ALA A 59 -12.95 -4.84 -7.20
CA ALA A 59 -13.59 -5.98 -6.56
C ALA A 59 -12.58 -7.10 -6.31
N GLY A 60 -11.72 -7.37 -7.28
CA GLY A 60 -10.63 -8.34 -7.11
C GLY A 60 -9.56 -7.94 -6.11
N LEU A 61 -9.19 -6.66 -6.02
CA LEU A 61 -8.25 -6.19 -5.00
C LEU A 61 -8.82 -6.37 -3.58
N VAL A 62 -10.13 -6.17 -3.41
CA VAL A 62 -10.83 -6.37 -2.11
C VAL A 62 -10.94 -7.85 -1.76
N LEU A 63 -11.28 -8.70 -2.74
CA LEU A 63 -11.41 -10.15 -2.56
C LEU A 63 -10.05 -10.83 -2.36
N GLY A 64 -8.95 -10.19 -2.77
CA GLY A 64 -7.58 -10.67 -2.59
C GLY A 64 -7.32 -12.11 -3.07
N PRO A 65 -7.82 -12.56 -4.24
CA PRO A 65 -7.56 -13.91 -4.74
C PRO A 65 -6.08 -14.12 -5.10
N LEU A 66 -5.38 -13.04 -5.47
CA LEU A 66 -4.01 -13.03 -5.98
C LEU A 66 -3.23 -11.84 -5.40
N PRO A 67 -1.88 -11.90 -5.41
CA PRO A 67 -1.05 -10.75 -5.05
C PRO A 67 -1.42 -9.51 -5.88
N VAL A 68 -1.45 -8.35 -5.22
CA VAL A 68 -1.86 -7.05 -5.81
C VAL A 68 -1.20 -6.77 -7.16
N GLY A 69 0.10 -7.07 -7.30
CA GLY A 69 0.82 -6.88 -8.55
C GLY A 69 0.32 -7.78 -9.68
N ALA A 70 0.10 -9.07 -9.41
CA ALA A 70 -0.43 -10.01 -10.41
C ALA A 70 -1.83 -9.60 -10.87
N TRP A 71 -2.65 -9.10 -9.96
CA TRP A 71 -3.98 -8.58 -10.28
C TRP A 71 -3.95 -7.32 -11.14
N ALA A 72 -3.06 -6.38 -10.82
CA ALA A 72 -2.85 -5.17 -11.61
C ALA A 72 -2.42 -5.50 -13.05
N PHE A 73 -1.53 -6.48 -13.25
CA PHE A 73 -1.15 -6.94 -14.59
C PHE A 73 -2.29 -7.63 -15.34
N LEU A 74 -3.14 -8.42 -14.66
CA LEU A 74 -4.33 -9.00 -15.29
C LEU A 74 -5.32 -7.94 -15.74
N GLY A 75 -5.58 -6.92 -14.91
CA GLY A 75 -6.41 -5.78 -15.27
C GLY A 75 -5.85 -4.99 -16.47
N LEU A 76 -4.55 -4.72 -16.46
CA LEU A 76 -3.86 -4.04 -17.57
C LEU A 76 -3.88 -4.87 -18.87
N THR A 77 -3.71 -6.19 -18.75
CA THR A 77 -3.80 -7.09 -19.90
C THR A 77 -5.23 -7.12 -20.45
N ALA A 78 -6.25 -7.11 -19.57
CA ALA A 78 -7.65 -7.07 -19.97
C ALA A 78 -8.03 -5.75 -20.68
N THR A 79 -7.50 -4.60 -20.25
CA THR A 79 -7.76 -3.32 -20.95
C THR A 79 -7.11 -3.26 -22.33
N VAL A 80 -5.88 -3.77 -22.47
CA VAL A 80 -5.19 -3.84 -23.76
C VAL A 80 -5.83 -4.88 -24.68
N ALA A 81 -6.19 -6.05 -24.17
CA ALA A 81 -6.80 -7.14 -24.94
C ALA A 81 -8.21 -6.79 -25.43
N THR A 82 -8.98 -6.03 -24.66
CA THR A 82 -10.32 -5.54 -25.08
C THR A 82 -10.23 -4.33 -26.02
N GLY A 83 -9.04 -3.80 -26.30
CA GLY A 83 -8.86 -2.62 -27.16
C GLY A 83 -9.43 -1.33 -26.58
N THR A 84 -9.76 -1.31 -25.29
CA THR A 84 -10.38 -0.15 -24.62
C THR A 84 -9.41 1.00 -24.42
N LEU A 85 -8.10 0.71 -24.30
CA LEU A 85 -7.05 1.72 -24.18
C LEU A 85 -5.88 1.37 -25.12
N PRO A 86 -5.29 2.35 -25.85
CA PRO A 86 -4.11 2.08 -26.65
C PRO A 86 -2.91 1.71 -25.77
N PHE A 87 -2.05 0.83 -26.27
CA PHE A 87 -0.88 0.30 -25.54
C PHE A 87 -0.03 1.42 -24.91
N THR A 88 0.20 2.51 -25.64
CA THR A 88 0.96 3.65 -25.13
C THR A 88 0.32 4.34 -23.92
N ALA A 89 -1.01 4.38 -23.84
CA ALA A 89 -1.72 4.98 -22.71
C ALA A 89 -1.75 4.02 -21.52
N ALA A 90 -1.93 2.71 -21.78
CA ALA A 90 -1.90 1.68 -20.76
C ALA A 90 -0.56 1.62 -20.00
N PHE A 91 0.56 1.76 -20.72
CA PHE A 91 1.89 1.76 -20.11
C PHE A 91 2.41 3.15 -19.71
N GLY A 92 1.67 4.23 -19.97
CA GLY A 92 2.08 5.60 -19.64
C GLY A 92 2.32 5.82 -18.13
N ALA A 93 1.69 5.01 -17.26
CA ALA A 93 1.97 5.05 -15.83
C ALA A 93 3.40 4.59 -15.48
N PHE A 94 4.00 3.66 -16.24
CA PHE A 94 5.35 3.15 -15.93
C PHE A 94 6.47 4.16 -16.19
N THR A 95 6.20 5.18 -17.01
CA THR A 95 7.16 6.27 -17.29
C THR A 95 7.01 7.45 -16.34
N ASN A 96 6.08 7.39 -15.39
CA ASN A 96 5.84 8.50 -14.47
C ASN A 96 6.99 8.62 -13.46
N GLU A 97 7.64 9.78 -13.44
CA GLU A 97 8.76 10.08 -12.54
C GLU A 97 8.39 9.89 -11.06
N VAL A 98 7.15 10.21 -10.67
CA VAL A 98 6.69 10.06 -9.28
C VAL A 98 6.70 8.59 -8.85
N ILE A 99 6.36 7.65 -9.73
CA ILE A 99 6.40 6.21 -9.42
C ILE A 99 7.84 5.75 -9.20
N TRP A 100 8.77 6.21 -10.04
CA TRP A 100 10.19 5.88 -9.88
C TRP A 100 10.80 6.50 -8.61
N LEU A 101 10.41 7.72 -8.24
CA LEU A 101 10.80 8.34 -6.97
C LEU A 101 10.34 7.50 -5.76
N ILE A 102 9.12 6.95 -5.81
CA ILE A 102 8.63 6.03 -4.77
C ILE A 102 9.53 4.79 -4.68
N VAL A 103 9.88 4.18 -5.81
CA VAL A 103 10.75 2.98 -5.87
C VAL A 103 12.12 3.25 -5.24
N ILE A 104 12.78 4.35 -5.62
CA ILE A 104 14.08 4.74 -5.08
C ILE A 104 13.99 5.02 -3.56
N SER A 105 12.92 5.68 -3.12
CA SER A 105 12.67 5.94 -1.70
C SER A 105 12.53 4.64 -0.90
N PHE A 106 11.82 3.63 -1.41
CA PHE A 106 11.72 2.33 -0.76
C PHE A 106 13.07 1.58 -0.70
N PHE A 107 13.92 1.69 -1.73
CA PHE A 107 15.27 1.14 -1.68
C PHE A 107 16.11 1.82 -0.60
N PHE A 108 16.04 3.15 -0.49
CA PHE A 108 16.71 3.91 0.56
C PHE A 108 16.19 3.50 1.95
N ALA A 109 14.88 3.41 2.13
CA ALA A 109 14.22 2.92 3.34
C ALA A 109 14.75 1.55 3.78
N ARG A 110 14.81 0.60 2.84
CA ARG A 110 15.33 -0.74 3.08
C ARG A 110 16.82 -0.71 3.42
N GLY A 111 17.60 0.16 2.80
CA GLY A 111 18.99 0.42 3.15
C GLY A 111 19.15 0.92 4.59
N PHE A 112 18.32 1.86 5.04
CA PHE A 112 18.32 2.40 6.41
C PHE A 112 17.98 1.34 7.45
N VAL A 113 17.00 0.47 7.14
CA VAL A 113 16.64 -0.65 8.01
C VAL A 113 17.76 -1.68 8.06
N LYS A 114 18.35 -2.04 6.91
CA LYS A 114 19.41 -3.07 6.84
C LYS A 114 20.71 -2.62 7.52
N THR A 115 21.02 -1.33 7.47
CA THR A 115 22.22 -0.74 8.12
C THR A 115 22.03 -0.47 9.61
N GLY A 116 20.80 -0.57 10.13
CA GLY A 116 20.48 -0.25 11.54
C GLY A 116 20.57 1.24 11.88
N LEU A 117 20.75 2.12 10.88
CA LEU A 117 20.75 3.58 11.06
C LEU A 117 19.42 4.07 11.62
N GLY A 118 18.30 3.51 11.15
CA GLY A 118 16.96 3.82 11.66
C GLY A 118 16.81 3.54 13.15
N ASP A 119 17.35 2.42 13.64
CA ASP A 119 17.27 2.05 15.06
C ASP A 119 18.12 2.98 15.94
N ARG A 120 19.30 3.40 15.45
CA ARG A 120 20.13 4.39 16.14
C ARG A 120 19.41 5.73 16.25
N VAL A 121 18.89 6.24 15.14
CA VAL A 121 18.14 7.52 15.10
C VAL A 121 16.89 7.44 15.99
N ALA A 122 16.14 6.34 15.94
CA ALA A 122 14.98 6.11 16.81
C ALA A 122 15.37 6.15 18.29
N THR A 123 16.51 5.56 18.66
CA THR A 123 16.99 5.58 20.04
C THR A 123 17.38 6.99 20.50
N TYR A 124 18.04 7.79 19.65
CA TYR A 124 18.31 9.20 19.93
C TYR A 124 17.03 10.02 20.06
N PHE A 125 16.06 9.77 19.18
CA PHE A 125 14.76 10.44 19.19
C PHE A 125 13.96 10.13 20.46
N VAL A 126 13.93 8.86 20.89
CA VAL A 126 13.30 8.45 22.16
C VAL A 126 14.04 9.05 23.36
N LYS A 127 15.37 9.17 23.32
CA LYS A 127 16.11 9.83 24.40
C LYS A 127 15.73 11.31 24.58
N TRP A 128 15.42 12.02 23.49
CA TRP A 128 15.09 13.45 23.54
C TRP A 128 13.59 13.74 23.69
N LEU A 129 12.73 12.94 23.05
CA LEU A 129 11.28 13.17 22.94
C LEU A 129 10.42 12.06 23.56
N GLY A 130 11.02 10.96 24.01
CA GLY A 130 10.32 9.76 24.50
C GLY A 130 9.74 9.85 25.90
N GLY A 131 9.79 11.02 26.55
CA GLY A 131 9.13 11.26 27.83
C GLY A 131 7.60 11.16 27.76
N SER A 132 6.99 11.31 26.57
CA SER A 132 5.56 11.11 26.36
C SER A 132 5.24 10.66 24.93
N THR A 133 4.11 9.96 24.76
CA THR A 133 3.63 9.52 23.43
C THR A 133 3.22 10.69 22.54
N LEU A 134 2.73 11.79 23.13
CA LEU A 134 2.44 13.04 22.41
C LEU A 134 3.72 13.71 21.88
N GLY A 135 4.80 13.72 22.66
CA GLY A 135 6.08 14.30 22.22
C GLY A 135 6.62 13.61 20.96
N LEU A 136 6.53 12.27 20.93
CA LEU A 136 6.90 11.47 19.75
C LEU A 136 6.01 11.78 18.54
N SER A 137 4.69 11.89 18.70
CA SER A 137 3.80 12.23 17.57
C SER A 137 4.05 13.64 17.04
N TYR A 138 4.21 14.64 17.91
CA TYR A 138 4.50 16.02 17.46
C TYR A 138 5.84 16.11 16.74
N GLY A 139 6.87 15.43 17.23
CA GLY A 139 8.18 15.41 16.58
C GLY A 139 8.12 14.78 15.18
N LEU A 140 7.34 13.71 15.00
CA LEU A 140 7.12 13.11 13.69
C LEU A 140 6.31 14.04 12.76
N THR A 141 5.27 14.70 13.27
CA THR A 141 4.47 15.68 12.49
C THR A 141 5.32 16.85 11.99
N ILE A 142 6.19 17.40 12.84
CA ILE A 142 7.10 18.48 12.44
C ILE A 142 8.11 17.98 11.41
N SER A 143 8.66 16.77 11.60
CA SER A 143 9.56 16.16 10.63
C SER A 143 8.88 15.96 9.27
N GLU A 144 7.60 15.56 9.26
CA GLU A 144 6.81 15.46 8.02
C GLU A 144 6.63 16.82 7.36
N ALA A 145 6.27 17.86 8.12
CA ALA A 145 6.12 19.21 7.59
C ALA A 145 7.42 19.74 6.96
N CYS A 146 8.58 19.44 7.55
CA CYS A 146 9.89 19.80 6.98
C CYS A 146 10.23 19.03 5.70
N ILE A 147 9.86 17.76 5.60
CA ILE A 147 10.16 16.89 4.44
C ILE A 147 9.14 17.08 3.30
N ALA A 148 7.91 17.49 3.63
CA ALA A 148 6.83 17.71 2.67
C ALA A 148 7.20 18.53 1.42
N PRO A 149 7.95 19.66 1.50
CA PRO A 149 8.35 20.43 0.32
C PRO A 149 9.41 19.73 -0.55
N ALA A 150 10.23 18.85 0.01
CA ALA A 150 11.28 18.15 -0.72
C ALA A 150 10.77 16.88 -1.43
N MET A 151 9.73 16.22 -0.88
CA MET A 151 9.18 14.99 -1.43
C MET A 151 7.66 15.11 -1.61
N PRO A 152 7.17 15.45 -2.82
CA PRO A 152 5.76 15.79 -3.03
C PRO A 152 4.80 14.60 -2.87
N SER A 153 5.28 13.36 -3.08
CA SER A 153 4.49 12.14 -2.97
C SER A 153 4.27 11.72 -1.51
N THR A 154 3.01 11.72 -1.07
CA THR A 154 2.60 11.26 0.27
C THR A 154 2.91 9.77 0.46
N THR A 155 2.68 8.94 -0.55
CA THR A 155 2.98 7.50 -0.52
C THR A 155 4.48 7.22 -0.37
N ALA A 156 5.33 8.01 -1.05
CA ALA A 156 6.78 7.91 -0.90
C ALA A 156 7.22 8.24 0.54
N ARG A 157 6.65 9.32 1.13
CA ARG A 157 6.99 9.72 2.50
C ARG A 157 6.54 8.67 3.51
N ALA A 158 5.28 8.25 3.42
CA ALA A 158 4.69 7.28 4.33
C ALA A 158 5.44 5.94 4.29
N GLY A 159 5.67 5.38 3.11
CA GLY A 159 6.28 4.06 2.95
C GLY A 159 7.81 4.05 3.03
N GLY A 160 8.47 5.09 2.52
CA GLY A 160 9.93 5.16 2.44
C GLY A 160 10.59 5.74 3.69
N VAL A 161 10.04 6.80 4.27
CA VAL A 161 10.69 7.50 5.39
C VAL A 161 10.04 7.14 6.72
N PHE A 162 8.72 7.29 6.82
CA PHE A 162 8.03 7.18 8.12
C PHE A 162 7.80 5.74 8.56
N LEU A 163 7.49 4.81 7.64
CA LEU A 163 7.28 3.39 7.98
C LEU A 163 8.47 2.74 8.70
N PRO A 164 9.74 2.87 8.27
CA PRO A 164 10.86 2.32 9.03
C PRO A 164 11.08 3.02 10.37
N ILE A 165 10.88 4.34 10.45
CA ILE A 165 11.05 5.11 11.69
C ILE A 165 10.00 4.70 12.72
N VAL A 166 8.72 4.68 12.35
CA VAL A 166 7.61 4.25 13.23
C VAL A 166 7.78 2.80 13.64
N LYS A 167 8.28 1.93 12.75
CA LYS A 167 8.62 0.54 13.09
C LYS A 167 9.75 0.47 14.12
N SER A 168 10.84 1.22 13.95
CA SER A 168 11.93 1.25 14.93
C SER A 168 11.49 1.83 16.27
N LEU A 169 10.70 2.90 16.29
CA LEU A 169 10.14 3.50 17.52
C LEU A 169 9.18 2.53 18.24
N SER A 170 8.28 1.87 17.51
CA SER A 170 7.35 0.91 18.09
C SER A 170 8.09 -0.30 18.67
N LEU A 171 9.08 -0.84 17.97
CA LEU A 171 9.91 -1.93 18.48
C LEU A 171 10.72 -1.51 19.72
N SER A 172 11.33 -0.32 19.72
CA SER A 172 12.08 0.22 20.87
C SER A 172 11.20 0.45 22.10
N ALA A 173 9.91 0.76 21.90
CA ALA A 173 8.94 0.90 22.98
C ALA A 173 8.26 -0.44 23.37
N GLY A 174 8.73 -1.57 22.83
CA GLY A 174 8.18 -2.90 23.12
C GLY A 174 6.83 -3.19 22.46
N SER A 175 6.38 -2.37 21.50
CA SER A 175 5.15 -2.53 20.74
C SER A 175 5.42 -3.31 19.46
N LYS A 176 5.14 -4.62 19.45
CA LYS A 176 5.41 -5.50 18.31
C LYS A 176 4.20 -5.63 17.37
N PRO A 177 4.39 -5.72 16.04
CA PRO A 177 3.30 -6.05 15.12
C PRO A 177 2.74 -7.45 15.40
N ASN A 178 1.42 -7.62 15.36
CA ASN A 178 0.69 -8.89 15.61
C ASN A 178 0.73 -9.43 17.05
N ASP A 179 0.99 -8.55 18.03
CA ASP A 179 0.98 -8.85 19.46
C ASP A 179 -0.06 -7.95 20.17
N PRO A 180 -0.68 -8.33 21.31
CA PRO A 180 -1.56 -7.44 22.07
C PRO A 180 -0.94 -6.06 22.38
N SER A 181 0.39 -6.01 22.49
CA SER A 181 1.18 -4.78 22.67
C SER A 181 1.14 -3.81 21.48
N ALA A 182 0.75 -4.26 20.28
CA ALA A 182 0.68 -3.45 19.06
C ALA A 182 -0.19 -2.20 19.20
N LYS A 183 -1.23 -2.27 20.05
CA LYS A 183 -2.19 -1.19 20.26
C LYS A 183 -1.68 -0.06 21.15
N LYS A 184 -0.53 -0.22 21.80
CA LYS A 184 0.00 0.78 22.74
C LYS A 184 0.57 1.99 22.01
N LEU A 185 1.81 1.89 21.53
CA LEU A 185 2.48 3.00 20.85
C LEU A 185 2.39 2.87 19.33
N GLY A 186 2.56 1.65 18.79
CA GLY A 186 2.61 1.42 17.35
C GLY A 186 1.33 1.86 16.64
N ALA A 187 0.17 1.41 17.12
CA ALA A 187 -1.12 1.80 16.53
C ALA A 187 -1.38 3.32 16.61
N TYR A 188 -1.03 3.96 17.73
CA TYR A 188 -1.20 5.41 17.90
C TYR A 188 -0.32 6.20 16.92
N LEU A 189 0.97 5.84 16.80
CA LEU A 189 1.89 6.53 15.88
C LEU A 189 1.48 6.31 14.43
N VAL A 190 1.07 5.10 14.04
CA VAL A 190 0.58 4.84 12.67
C VAL A 190 -0.69 5.65 12.37
N GLN A 191 -1.63 5.70 13.32
CA GLN A 191 -2.88 6.46 13.15
C GLN A 191 -2.62 7.97 13.05
N SER A 192 -1.77 8.51 13.94
CA SER A 192 -1.38 9.91 13.91
C SER A 192 -0.69 10.27 12.58
N GLN A 193 0.25 9.44 12.13
CA GLN A 193 0.94 9.66 10.86
C GLN A 193 0.00 9.56 9.65
N LEU A 194 -0.98 8.65 9.66
CA LEU A 194 -2.00 8.63 8.61
C LEU A 194 -2.78 9.96 8.56
N GLN A 195 -3.20 10.48 9.72
CA GLN A 195 -3.91 11.75 9.79
C GLN A 195 -3.07 12.94 9.29
N VAL A 196 -1.78 12.98 9.61
CA VAL A 196 -0.88 14.06 9.15
C VAL A 196 -0.67 13.99 7.63
N HIS A 197 -0.45 12.81 7.06
CA HIS A 197 -0.33 12.66 5.61
C HIS A 197 -1.59 13.16 4.87
N PHE A 198 -2.78 12.88 5.40
CA PHE A 198 -4.03 13.42 4.85
C PHE A 198 -4.13 14.93 4.98
N ALA A 199 -3.78 15.50 6.13
CA ALA A 199 -3.77 16.94 6.34
C ALA A 199 -2.80 17.65 5.37
N GLN A 200 -1.59 17.09 5.20
CA GLN A 200 -0.58 17.64 4.29
C GLN A 200 -1.03 17.55 2.82
N MET A 201 -1.77 16.51 2.45
CA MET A 201 -2.37 16.39 1.13
C MET A 201 -3.38 17.52 0.86
N VAL A 202 -4.24 17.84 1.84
CA VAL A 202 -5.21 18.93 1.73
C VAL A 202 -4.51 20.30 1.65
N ILE A 203 -3.44 20.50 2.42
CA ILE A 203 -2.65 21.73 2.38
C ILE A 203 -1.98 21.90 1.02
N ASN A 204 -1.36 20.84 0.49
CA ASN A 204 -0.74 20.88 -0.83
C ASN A 204 -1.78 21.18 -1.93
N PHE A 205 -2.95 20.53 -1.88
CA PHE A 205 -4.05 20.80 -2.80
C PHE A 205 -4.58 22.25 -2.71
N SER A 206 -4.56 22.84 -1.52
CA SER A 206 -4.95 24.25 -1.32
C SER A 206 -3.88 25.23 -1.82
N ARG A 207 -2.63 24.79 -1.96
CA ARG A 207 -1.51 25.61 -2.46
C ARG A 207 -1.43 25.64 -3.99
N ASP A 208 -1.99 24.62 -4.64
CA ASP A 208 -2.02 24.47 -6.10
C ASP A 208 -3.30 25.08 -6.75
N ARG A 209 -4.18 25.72 -5.96
CA ARG A 209 -5.29 26.56 -6.42
C ARG A 209 -4.96 28.03 -6.28
#